data_AF-A0A368HIJ5-F1
#
_entry.id   AF-A0A368HIJ5-F1
#
_cell.length_a   1.000
_cell.length_b   1.000
_cell.length_c   1.000
_cell.angle_alpha   90.00
_cell.angle_beta   90.00
_cell.angle_gamma   90.00
#
_symmetry.space_group_name_H-M   'P 1'
#
loop_
_entity.id
_entity.type
_entity.pdbx_description
1 polymer ?
#
loop_
_entity_poly.entity_id
_entity_poly.type
_entity_poly.pdbx_seq_one_letter_code
_entity_poly.pdbx_strand_id
1 'polypeptide(L)' 'MQLNDEQAKRVAETLRIIAIGEFGFFGYIGGLVHRNWLFVALAVGVFALFEGAAILTLRQRA' A
#
# COMPACT_ATOMS: atom_id res chain seq x y z
N MET A 1 -17.62 -8.07 -13.22
CA MET A 1 -18.23 -6.74 -13.06
C MET A 1 -17.14 -5.70 -13.22
N GLN A 2 -17.22 -4.80 -14.19
CA GLN A 2 -16.32 -3.65 -14.24
C GLN A 2 -16.77 -2.68 -13.13
N LEU A 3 -15.85 -2.25 -12.28
CA LEU A 3 -16.10 -1.19 -11.28
C LEU A 3 -16.57 0.09 -12.00
N ASN A 4 -17.22 1.03 -11.32
CA ASN A 4 -17.37 2.41 -11.81
C ASN A 4 -16.10 3.22 -11.46
N ASP A 5 -15.82 4.33 -12.14
CA ASP A 5 -14.62 5.15 -11.92
C ASP A 5 -14.55 5.69 -10.48
N GLU A 6 -15.71 5.99 -9.89
CA GLU A 6 -15.79 6.40 -8.49
C GLU A 6 -15.50 5.25 -7.52
N GLN A 7 -15.88 4.01 -7.87
CA GLN A 7 -15.52 2.84 -7.09
C GLN A 7 -14.02 2.53 -7.22
N ALA A 8 -13.45 2.66 -8.42
CA ALA A 8 -12.02 2.46 -8.65
C ALA A 8 -11.16 3.48 -7.87
N LYS A 9 -11.59 4.76 -7.83
CA LYS A 9 -10.95 5.78 -6.98
C LYS A 9 -11.01 5.42 -5.51
N ARG A 10 -12.19 5.04 -4.98
CA ARG A 10 -12.32 4.63 -3.56
C ARG A 10 -11.48 3.41 -3.22
N VAL A 11 -11.40 2.44 -4.12
CA VAL A 11 -10.53 1.26 -3.94
C VAL A 11 -9.06 1.67 -3.90
N ALA A 12 -8.62 2.50 -4.85
CA ALA A 12 -7.24 3.00 -4.87
C ALA A 12 -6.88 3.81 -3.61
N GLU A 13 -7.79 4.69 -3.15
CA GLU A 13 -7.62 5.43 -1.89
C GLU A 13 -7.56 4.52 -0.67
N THR A 14 -8.44 3.51 -0.60
CA THR A 14 -8.44 2.54 0.50
C THR A 14 -7.13 1.76 0.54
N LEU A 15 -6.63 1.29 -0.62
CA LEU A 15 -5.35 0.60 -0.72
C LEU A 15 -4.19 1.49 -0.26
N ARG A 16 -4.21 2.79 -0.62
CA ARG A 16 -3.21 3.76 -0.16
C ARG A 16 -3.23 3.97 1.35
N ILE A 17 -4.41 4.14 1.95
CA ILE A 17 -4.53 4.33 3.40
C ILE A 17 -3.98 3.12 4.14
N ILE A 18 -4.33 1.90 3.68
CA ILE A 18 -3.82 0.66 4.26
C ILE A 18 -2.30 0.58 4.13
N ALA A 19 -1.75 0.89 2.95
CA ALA A 19 -0.31 0.85 2.71
C ALA A 19 0.45 1.83 3.62
N ILE A 20 -0.03 3.06 3.78
CA ILE A 20 0.59 4.06 4.67
C ILE A 20 0.54 3.59 6.12
N GLY A 21 -0.61 3.06 6.58
CA GLY A 21 -0.75 2.55 7.94
C GLY A 21 0.16 1.37 8.24
N GLU A 22 0.22 0.41 7.31
CA GLU A 22 1.08 -0.77 7.37
C GLU A 22 2.56 -0.38 7.41
N PHE A 23 2.98 0.49 6.48
CA PHE A 23 4.34 1.00 6.42
C PHE A 23 4.75 1.77 7.68
N GLY A 24 3.88 2.64 8.20
CA GLY A 24 4.14 3.39 9.43
C GLY A 24 4.29 2.48 10.64
N PHE A 25 3.39 1.51 10.81
CA PHE A 25 3.42 0.56 11.93
C PHE A 25 4.64 -0.35 11.88
N PHE A 26 4.89 -1.01 10.75
CA PHE A 26 6.01 -1.95 10.63
C PHE A 26 7.35 -1.25 10.47
N GLY A 27 7.40 -0.06 9.88
CA GLY A 27 8.57 0.79 9.88
C GLY A 27 9.00 1.18 11.29
N TYR A 28 8.04 1.52 12.16
CA TYR A 28 8.33 1.83 13.56
C TYR A 28 8.76 0.59 14.36
N ILE A 29 7.96 -0.48 14.34
CA ILE A 29 8.24 -1.73 15.09
C ILE A 29 9.56 -2.35 14.61
N GLY A 30 9.71 -2.50 13.29
CA GLY A 30 10.85 -3.15 12.66
C GLY A 30 12.11 -2.29 12.73
N GLY A 31 12.03 -1.01 12.40
CA GLY A 31 13.20 -0.14 12.31
C GLY A 31 13.69 0.36 13.67
N LEU A 32 12.78 0.89 14.49
CA LEU A 32 13.15 1.58 15.73
C LEU A 32 13.17 0.64 16.94
N VAL A 33 12.15 -0.22 17.09
CA VAL A 33 12.00 -1.03 18.30
C VAL A 33 12.85 -2.30 18.24
N HIS A 34 12.74 -3.09 17.17
CA HIS A 34 13.39 -4.40 17.06
C HIS A 34 14.65 -4.39 16.19
N ARG A 35 14.93 -3.29 15.47
CA ARG A 35 16.04 -3.14 14.49
C ARG A 35 16.12 -4.31 13.48
N ASN A 36 14.98 -4.89 13.14
CA ASN A 36 14.86 -5.95 12.17
C ASN A 36 14.66 -5.37 10.77
N TRP A 37 15.78 -5.13 10.08
CA TRP A 37 15.78 -4.53 8.74
C TRP A 37 15.15 -5.41 7.66
N LEU A 38 15.16 -6.74 7.85
CA LEU A 38 14.45 -7.66 6.94
C LEU A 38 12.94 -7.40 6.99
N PHE A 39 12.41 -7.18 8.19
CA PHE A 39 11.00 -6.87 8.40
C PHE A 39 10.61 -5.51 7.82
N VAL A 40 11.49 -4.51 7.95
CA VAL A 40 11.31 -3.20 7.28
C VAL A 40 11.32 -3.35 5.76
N ALA A 41 12.25 -4.13 5.21
CA ALA A 41 12.32 -4.38 3.77
C ALA A 41 11.06 -5.07 3.24
N LEU A 42 10.49 -6.02 4.01
CA LEU A 42 9.21 -6.65 3.67
C LEU A 42 8.06 -5.64 3.68
N ALA A 43 7.97 -4.77 4.67
CA ALA A 43 6.95 -3.71 4.73
C ALA A 43 7.07 -2.72 3.56
N VAL A 44 8.29 -2.35 3.16
CA VAL A 44 8.53 -1.54 1.94
C VAL A 44 8.01 -2.28 0.70
N GLY A 45 8.27 -3.58 0.60
CA GLY A 45 7.81 -4.41 -0.52
C GLY A 45 6.29 -4.48 -0.61
N VAL A 46 5.61 -4.71 0.51
CA VAL A 46 4.14 -4.74 0.58
C VAL A 46 3.54 -3.38 0.24
N PHE A 47 4.11 -2.29 0.76
CA PHE A 47 3.74 -0.92 0.39
C PHE A 47 3.82 -0.70 -1.13
N ALA A 48 4.94 -1.08 -1.76
CA ALA A 48 5.15 -0.93 -3.20
C ALA A 48 4.13 -1.74 -4.02
N LEU A 49 3.75 -2.93 -3.55
CA LEU A 49 2.70 -3.74 -4.19
C LEU A 49 1.33 -3.07 -4.10
N PHE A 50 0.97 -2.52 -2.95
CA PHE A 50 -0.31 -1.81 -2.78
C PHE A 50 -0.38 -0.53 -3.61
N GLU A 51 0.68 0.29 -3.63
CA GLU A 51 0.74 1.46 -4.52
C GLU A 51 0.71 1.05 -6.00
N GLY A 52 1.45 0.00 -6.37
CA GLY A 52 1.40 -0.55 -7.73
C GLY A 52 0.00 -0.99 -8.14
N ALA A 53 -0.71 -1.69 -7.26
CA ALA A 53 -2.10 -2.11 -7.48
C ALA A 53 -3.05 -0.91 -7.60
N ALA A 54 -2.89 0.12 -6.75
CA ALA A 54 -3.69 1.34 -6.83
C ALA A 54 -3.47 2.09 -8.16
N ILE A 55 -2.21 2.22 -8.59
CA ILE A 55 -1.86 2.84 -9.88
C ILE A 55 -2.44 2.04 -11.04
N LEU A 56 -2.31 0.71 -11.05
CA LEU A 56 -2.87 -0.14 -12.10
C LEU A 56 -4.41 -0.03 -12.16
N THR A 57 -5.07 0.02 -11.01
CA THR A 57 -6.53 0.17 -10.91
C THR A 57 -7.00 1.49 -11.54
N LEU A 58 -6.24 2.57 -11.37
CA LEU A 58 -6.53 3.87 -11.99
C LEU A 58 -6.14 3.91 -13.47
N ARG A 59 -5.01 3.31 -13.86
CA ARG A 59 -4.49 3.32 -15.24
C ARG A 59 -5.31 2.46 -16.20
N GLN A 60 -5.98 1.42 -15.71
CA GLN A 60 -6.93 0.65 -16.54
C GLN A 60 -8.18 1.46 -16.95
N ARG A 61 -8.33 2.71 -16.48
CA ARG A 61 -9.53 3.55 -16.67
C ARG A 61 -9.24 4.99 -17.09
N ALA A 62 -7.97 5.39 -17.17
CA ALA A 62 -7.55 6.68 -17.71
C ALA A 62 -7.24 6.54 -19.20
#